data_AF-A0A5B8U9U9-F1
#
_entry.id   AF-A0A5B8U9U9-F1
#
_cell.length_a   1.000
_cell.length_b   1.000
_cell.length_c   1.000
_cell.angle_alpha   90.00
_cell.angle_beta   90.00
_cell.angle_gamma   90.00
#
_symmetry.space_group_name_H-M   'P 1'
#
loop_
_entity.id
_entity.type
_entity.pdbx_description
1 polymer ?
#
loop_
_entity_poly.entity_id
_entity_poly.type
_entity_poly.pdbx_seq_one_letter_code
_entity_poly.pdbx_strand_id
1 'polypeptide(L)'
;MRRLRPVAIALALAATLAAAGAAQAADPVVMAAGDVACDSPGITTPGPCSQAYTAGLAVSQLQSAGGLDALLAMGDLQYDRGDLSDFQSYFGTTWGQPLLRPVLRPVPGNHEYETSGASGYFDYFASIEVAAGTRGQGWYSFDVGSWHFIGLNTSDGCTPVSCAAGSAQETWLRQDLATTSQPCIAAFWHHPLDTVNGRLHDVWQDLYDAGADLVLDGHNHGYTGAVALNADGQADPAGPRQIVVGTGGKSNGVYGLLKLTLHANGADWQFVGSGTSDSGSLTCHGSAPPPPPAPAAHFTVTANGLSAAVANTSTGSATSWDWDFGDGTAHATQRTPPAHVYAQPGTYTITLTAGNATGSTQEQRTVTVVRPPLASFTASVHDLDVTFTDTSTSAPVTWRWDFGDGASATTQSPSHRYAAAGTYTVRLTAGNAGGSSIRTQAVTVTAPVVVMPGGPPSGGPDVAPPPLVAPPVAPVEPPATPPAVDQPVLAQSTAPVPVPVLTGARARAALRAVLTRRLRGWRITGLTCSAKAGSRSASCRFTARRHGRIIRATGRLTASAGTGALRYRLSLRRGTSRHRSHWTGRATG
;
A
#
# COMPACT_ATOMS: atom_id res chain seq x y z
N MET A 1 31.94 57.72 -52.88
CA MET A 1 32.43 57.69 -51.48
C MET A 1 31.83 56.47 -50.80
N ARG A 2 32.57 55.34 -50.71
CA ARG A 2 32.92 54.64 -49.44
C ARG A 2 32.00 55.02 -48.27
N ARG A 3 31.33 54.06 -47.63
CA ARG A 3 31.93 53.28 -46.54
C ARG A 3 31.24 51.92 -46.32
N LEU A 4 32.06 50.88 -46.29
CA LEU A 4 31.82 49.60 -45.63
C LEU A 4 32.64 49.59 -44.33
N ARG A 5 31.94 49.38 -43.19
CA ARG A 5 32.24 48.63 -41.93
C ARG A 5 33.58 48.87 -41.19
N PRO A 6 33.62 48.88 -39.83
CA PRO A 6 33.45 47.67 -38.98
C PRO A 6 32.71 47.90 -37.61
N VAL A 7 31.91 46.95 -37.12
CA VAL A 7 32.17 45.86 -36.11
C VAL A 7 32.02 46.27 -34.63
N ALA A 8 31.12 45.53 -33.97
CA ALA A 8 31.00 45.13 -32.55
C ALA A 8 31.03 46.16 -31.40
N ILE A 9 29.99 46.12 -30.55
CA ILE A 9 30.00 45.64 -29.15
C ILE A 9 28.58 45.78 -28.60
N ALA A 10 27.97 44.65 -28.18
CA ALA A 10 27.11 44.51 -27.01
C ALA A 10 26.41 43.14 -27.06
N LEU A 11 27.02 42.14 -26.42
CA LEU A 11 26.39 40.86 -26.10
C LEU A 11 26.27 40.76 -24.58
N ALA A 12 25.22 40.05 -24.14
CA ALA A 12 24.96 39.54 -22.80
C ALA A 12 24.32 40.50 -21.78
N LEU A 13 22.98 40.58 -21.80
CA LEU A 13 22.15 40.34 -20.60
C LEU A 13 20.66 40.26 -21.03
N ALA A 14 20.14 39.05 -21.26
CA ALA A 14 18.72 38.68 -21.15
C ALA A 14 18.53 37.24 -21.67
N ALA A 15 19.06 36.26 -20.94
CA ALA A 15 18.77 34.85 -21.18
C ALA A 15 18.58 34.14 -19.84
N THR A 16 17.60 34.58 -19.06
CA THR A 16 17.01 33.82 -17.94
C THR A 16 15.77 34.56 -17.48
N LEU A 17 14.59 34.08 -17.89
CA LEU A 17 13.24 34.30 -17.30
C LEU A 17 12.17 34.26 -18.42
N ALA A 18 12.07 33.10 -19.08
CA ALA A 18 10.88 32.73 -19.85
C ALA A 18 10.64 31.22 -19.68
N ALA A 19 10.58 30.78 -18.42
CA ALA A 19 10.08 29.46 -18.03
C ALA A 19 9.34 29.63 -16.69
N ALA A 20 8.36 30.52 -16.69
CA ALA A 20 7.41 30.68 -15.59
C ALA A 20 6.03 30.23 -16.10
N GLY A 21 5.71 28.97 -15.78
CA GLY A 21 4.34 28.46 -15.64
C GLY A 21 3.40 28.63 -16.82
N ALA A 22 3.52 27.79 -17.84
CA ALA A 22 2.29 27.23 -18.39
C ALA A 22 1.74 26.32 -17.28
N ALA A 23 0.68 26.74 -16.60
CA ALA A 23 -0.05 25.84 -15.71
C ALA A 23 -0.39 24.60 -16.54
N GLN A 24 0.08 23.42 -16.12
CA GLN A 24 -0.35 22.16 -16.70
C GLN A 24 -1.88 22.19 -16.70
N ALA A 25 -2.51 22.12 -17.87
CA ALA A 25 -3.97 22.03 -17.94
C ALA A 25 -4.41 20.86 -17.06
N ALA A 26 -5.42 21.06 -16.23
CA ALA A 26 -5.93 19.99 -15.39
C ALA A 26 -6.33 18.80 -16.27
N ASP A 27 -6.07 17.58 -15.79
CA ASP A 27 -6.42 16.36 -16.51
C ASP A 27 -7.93 16.32 -16.80
N PRO A 28 -8.36 16.08 -18.05
CA PRO A 28 -9.77 16.05 -18.40
C PRO A 28 -10.56 15.00 -17.61
N VAL A 29 -11.84 15.29 -17.35
CA VAL A 29 -12.74 14.41 -16.59
C VAL A 29 -13.88 13.93 -17.46
N VAL A 30 -14.08 12.62 -17.51
CA VAL A 30 -15.24 11.98 -18.16
C VAL A 30 -16.04 11.23 -17.10
N MET A 31 -17.36 11.31 -17.14
CA MET A 31 -18.23 10.48 -16.31
C MET A 31 -19.16 9.63 -17.16
N ALA A 32 -19.50 8.41 -16.71
CA ALA A 32 -20.32 7.48 -17.48
C ALA A 32 -21.33 6.72 -16.61
N ALA A 33 -22.53 6.48 -17.16
CA ALA A 33 -23.47 5.46 -16.70
C ALA A 33 -24.51 5.11 -17.78
N GLY A 34 -25.09 3.92 -17.72
CA GLY A 34 -26.31 3.50 -18.45
C GLY A 34 -27.48 3.26 -17.49
N ASP A 35 -28.64 2.86 -18.04
CA ASP A 35 -29.85 2.52 -17.27
C ASP A 35 -30.35 3.72 -16.45
N VAL A 36 -30.72 4.80 -17.14
CA VAL A 36 -30.81 6.14 -16.57
C VAL A 36 -32.22 6.45 -16.06
N ALA A 37 -33.10 6.99 -16.90
CA ALA A 37 -34.37 7.56 -16.45
C ALA A 37 -35.46 6.50 -16.38
N CYS A 38 -36.38 6.66 -15.42
CA CYS A 38 -37.64 5.92 -15.36
C CYS A 38 -38.81 6.89 -15.55
N ASP A 39 -40.03 6.36 -15.67
CA ASP A 39 -41.31 7.08 -15.75
C ASP A 39 -41.72 7.74 -14.41
N SER A 40 -40.77 8.39 -13.76
CA SER A 40 -40.91 9.14 -12.53
C SER A 40 -39.89 10.28 -12.57
N PRO A 41 -40.13 11.45 -11.94
CA PRO A 41 -39.13 12.54 -11.86
C PRO A 41 -37.78 12.14 -11.23
N GLY A 42 -37.66 10.90 -10.76
CA GLY A 42 -36.55 10.39 -9.98
C GLY A 42 -36.61 10.94 -8.56
N ILE A 43 -35.83 10.33 -7.69
CA ILE A 43 -35.57 10.87 -6.35
C ILE A 43 -34.11 11.30 -6.24
N THR A 44 -33.86 12.36 -5.47
CA THR A 44 -32.51 12.91 -5.22
C THR A 44 -31.72 12.10 -4.18
N THR A 45 -32.32 11.05 -3.63
CA THR A 45 -31.68 10.06 -2.77
C THR A 45 -31.73 8.69 -3.43
N PRO A 46 -30.77 7.78 -3.16
CA PRO A 46 -30.80 6.41 -3.68
C PRO A 46 -32.11 5.68 -3.39
N GLY A 47 -32.74 5.10 -4.42
CA GLY A 47 -33.95 4.29 -4.34
C GLY A 47 -34.40 3.77 -5.72
N PRO A 48 -35.66 3.35 -5.91
CA PRO A 48 -36.05 2.50 -7.05
C PRO A 48 -35.72 3.08 -8.43
N CYS A 49 -35.71 4.40 -8.54
CA CYS A 49 -35.16 5.11 -9.68
C CYS A 49 -34.45 6.40 -9.24
N SER A 50 -33.15 6.49 -9.55
CA SER A 50 -32.26 7.52 -9.00
C SER A 50 -31.63 8.42 -10.05
N GLN A 51 -32.30 8.66 -11.19
CA GLN A 51 -31.72 9.49 -12.26
C GLN A 51 -31.46 10.94 -11.83
N ALA A 52 -32.28 11.49 -10.93
CA ALA A 52 -32.08 12.84 -10.39
C ALA A 52 -30.84 12.89 -9.46
N TYR A 53 -30.62 11.84 -8.66
CA TYR A 53 -29.44 11.72 -7.81
C TYR A 53 -28.16 11.64 -8.64
N THR A 54 -28.10 10.78 -9.66
CA THR A 54 -26.89 10.61 -10.50
C THR A 54 -26.64 11.81 -11.39
N ALA A 55 -27.68 12.45 -11.96
CA ALA A 55 -27.54 13.73 -12.66
C ALA A 55 -26.94 14.81 -11.75
N GLY A 56 -27.35 14.84 -10.47
CA GLY A 56 -26.80 15.73 -9.47
C GLY A 56 -25.30 15.53 -9.21
N LEU A 57 -24.82 14.28 -9.28
CA LEU A 57 -23.38 13.98 -9.18
C LEU A 57 -22.60 14.54 -10.38
N ALA A 58 -23.15 14.40 -11.59
CA ALA A 58 -22.54 14.98 -12.80
C ALA A 58 -22.50 16.52 -12.75
N VAL A 59 -23.60 17.16 -12.32
CA VAL A 59 -23.65 18.63 -12.13
C VAL A 59 -22.63 19.08 -11.09
N SER A 60 -22.50 18.35 -9.98
CA SER A 60 -21.53 18.66 -8.93
C SER A 60 -20.09 18.57 -9.45
N GLN A 61 -19.79 17.56 -10.29
CA GLN A 61 -18.48 17.42 -10.92
C GLN A 61 -18.22 18.55 -11.93
N LEU A 62 -19.20 18.87 -12.79
CA LEU A 62 -19.13 19.96 -13.76
C LEU A 62 -18.83 21.32 -13.08
N GLN A 63 -19.43 21.57 -11.92
CA GLN A 63 -19.22 22.81 -11.15
C GLN A 63 -17.96 22.79 -10.27
N SER A 64 -17.27 21.65 -10.17
CA SER A 64 -16.02 21.54 -9.41
C SER A 64 -14.85 22.15 -10.16
N ALA A 65 -13.74 22.43 -9.44
CA ALA A 65 -12.51 22.94 -10.06
C ALA A 65 -11.90 21.99 -11.11
N GLY A 66 -12.23 20.69 -11.06
CA GLY A 66 -11.79 19.71 -12.06
C GLY A 66 -12.67 19.64 -13.31
N GLY A 67 -13.81 20.34 -13.34
CA GLY A 67 -14.73 20.36 -14.48
C GLY A 67 -15.32 18.99 -14.83
N LEU A 68 -15.99 18.94 -15.97
CA LEU A 68 -16.49 17.73 -16.62
C LEU A 68 -16.45 17.98 -18.12
N ASP A 69 -15.67 17.18 -18.86
CA ASP A 69 -15.44 17.36 -20.30
C ASP A 69 -16.39 16.51 -21.14
N ALA A 70 -16.76 15.33 -20.65
CA ALA A 70 -17.80 14.49 -21.27
C ALA A 70 -18.61 13.71 -20.23
N LEU A 71 -19.89 13.50 -20.55
CA LEU A 71 -20.84 12.69 -19.80
C LEU A 71 -21.42 11.62 -20.74
N LEU A 72 -20.94 10.39 -20.61
CA LEU A 72 -21.35 9.26 -21.44
C LEU A 72 -22.65 8.66 -20.91
N ALA A 73 -23.68 8.64 -21.75
CA ALA A 73 -24.98 8.06 -21.43
C ALA A 73 -25.17 6.77 -22.25
N MET A 74 -25.06 5.63 -21.59
CA MET A 74 -24.76 4.32 -22.21
C MET A 74 -26.00 3.44 -22.41
N GLY A 75 -27.00 3.97 -23.11
CA GLY A 75 -28.25 3.28 -23.44
C GLY A 75 -29.19 3.08 -22.25
N ASP A 76 -30.44 2.75 -22.58
CA ASP A 76 -31.58 2.72 -21.66
C ASP A 76 -31.70 4.06 -20.92
N LEU A 77 -31.66 5.13 -21.71
CA LEU A 77 -31.71 6.51 -21.25
C LEU A 77 -33.11 6.88 -20.83
N GLN A 78 -34.10 6.30 -21.50
CA GLN A 78 -35.45 6.18 -20.98
C GLN A 78 -35.82 4.69 -20.86
N TYR A 79 -35.80 4.20 -19.61
CA TYR A 79 -35.87 2.78 -19.29
C TYR A 79 -37.25 2.17 -19.51
N ASP A 80 -38.33 2.88 -19.17
CA ASP A 80 -39.65 2.24 -19.20
C ASP A 80 -40.26 2.24 -20.60
N ARG A 81 -40.12 3.36 -21.36
CA ARG A 81 -40.61 3.53 -22.75
C ARG A 81 -39.81 4.59 -23.53
N GLY A 82 -39.18 4.22 -24.64
CA GLY A 82 -38.36 5.13 -25.47
C GLY A 82 -39.06 6.27 -26.21
N ASP A 83 -40.27 6.67 -25.82
CA ASP A 83 -41.08 7.71 -26.47
C ASP A 83 -40.51 9.13 -26.26
N LEU A 84 -40.70 10.02 -27.24
CA LEU A 84 -40.26 11.42 -27.16
C LEU A 84 -40.83 12.16 -25.94
N SER A 85 -42.11 11.92 -25.61
CA SER A 85 -42.77 12.55 -24.46
C SER A 85 -42.15 12.14 -23.13
N ASP A 86 -41.71 10.89 -23.04
CA ASP A 86 -41.11 10.34 -21.82
C ASP A 86 -39.66 10.83 -21.70
N PHE A 87 -38.91 10.91 -22.81
CA PHE A 87 -37.62 11.61 -22.83
C PHE A 87 -37.75 13.06 -22.33
N GLN A 88 -38.74 13.82 -22.82
CA GLN A 88 -38.97 15.20 -22.41
C GLN A 88 -39.34 15.33 -20.92
N SER A 89 -40.16 14.40 -20.43
CA SER A 89 -40.71 14.45 -19.07
C SER A 89 -39.72 14.01 -17.99
N TYR A 90 -38.85 13.03 -18.30
CA TYR A 90 -38.03 12.36 -17.27
C TYR A 90 -36.52 12.51 -17.49
N PHE A 91 -36.01 12.12 -18.67
CA PHE A 91 -34.59 12.29 -18.96
C PHE A 91 -34.22 13.78 -19.08
N GLY A 92 -35.06 14.57 -19.77
CA GLY A 92 -34.81 15.97 -20.05
C GLY A 92 -34.86 16.90 -18.84
N THR A 93 -35.52 16.50 -17.77
CA THR A 93 -35.52 17.24 -16.49
C THR A 93 -34.30 16.91 -15.62
N THR A 94 -33.51 15.89 -15.98
CA THR A 94 -32.36 15.42 -15.20
C THR A 94 -31.08 15.41 -16.03
N TRP A 95 -30.78 14.32 -16.75
CA TRP A 95 -29.57 14.18 -17.56
C TRP A 95 -29.57 15.08 -18.81
N GLY A 96 -30.74 15.35 -19.39
CA GLY A 96 -30.90 16.23 -20.56
C GLY A 96 -31.11 17.71 -20.21
N GLN A 97 -30.88 18.10 -18.94
CA GLN A 97 -31.00 19.48 -18.50
C GLN A 97 -29.95 20.38 -19.17
N PRO A 98 -30.22 21.69 -19.37
CA PRO A 98 -29.34 22.60 -20.12
C PRO A 98 -27.86 22.61 -19.68
N LEU A 99 -27.58 22.45 -18.39
CA LEU A 99 -26.21 22.45 -17.86
C LEU A 99 -25.36 21.28 -18.38
N LEU A 100 -25.97 20.12 -18.64
CA LEU A 100 -25.24 18.91 -19.02
C LEU A 100 -25.16 18.72 -20.54
N ARG A 101 -26.02 19.38 -21.33
CA ARG A 101 -26.08 19.20 -22.80
C ARG A 101 -24.74 19.38 -23.52
N PRO A 102 -23.89 20.38 -23.21
CA PRO A 102 -22.63 20.56 -23.94
C PRO A 102 -21.66 19.38 -23.81
N VAL A 103 -21.74 18.67 -22.69
CA VAL A 103 -20.84 17.55 -22.35
C VAL A 103 -21.50 16.19 -22.56
N LEU A 104 -22.81 16.14 -22.80
CA LEU A 104 -23.57 14.90 -22.95
C LEU A 104 -23.21 14.16 -24.25
N ARG A 105 -22.94 12.87 -24.15
CA ARG A 105 -22.57 11.96 -25.24
C ARG A 105 -23.40 10.67 -25.13
N PRO A 106 -24.60 10.64 -25.73
CA PRO A 106 -25.51 9.51 -25.62
C PRO A 106 -25.24 8.44 -26.70
N VAL A 107 -25.58 7.19 -26.39
CA VAL A 107 -25.77 6.08 -27.33
C VAL A 107 -27.08 5.38 -26.98
N PRO A 108 -27.80 4.79 -27.95
CA PRO A 108 -29.05 4.09 -27.66
C PRO A 108 -28.82 2.71 -27.03
N GLY A 109 -29.80 2.25 -26.25
CA GLY A 109 -29.94 0.90 -25.69
C GLY A 109 -31.18 0.19 -26.23
N ASN A 110 -31.57 -0.94 -25.63
CA ASN A 110 -32.73 -1.70 -26.11
C ASN A 110 -34.05 -0.94 -25.88
N HIS A 111 -34.20 -0.23 -24.76
CA HIS A 111 -35.46 0.46 -24.46
C HIS A 111 -35.75 1.64 -25.41
N GLU A 112 -34.72 2.22 -26.02
CA GLU A 112 -34.91 3.22 -27.08
C GLU A 112 -35.60 2.63 -28.33
N TYR A 113 -35.34 1.36 -28.66
CA TYR A 113 -35.89 0.67 -29.84
C TYR A 113 -37.29 0.08 -29.64
N GLU A 114 -37.89 0.26 -28.46
CA GLU A 114 -39.32 0.05 -28.26
C GLU A 114 -40.15 1.04 -29.11
N THR A 115 -39.52 2.12 -29.59
CA THR A 115 -40.01 2.95 -30.68
C THR A 115 -39.36 2.55 -32.01
N SER A 116 -40.12 2.59 -33.10
CA SER A 116 -39.63 2.20 -34.43
C SER A 116 -38.40 3.01 -34.83
N GLY A 117 -37.25 2.33 -34.99
CA GLY A 117 -35.98 2.96 -35.36
C GLY A 117 -35.42 3.90 -34.29
N ALA A 118 -35.78 3.70 -33.01
CA ALA A 118 -35.43 4.58 -31.90
C ALA A 118 -35.82 6.05 -32.15
N SER A 119 -37.01 6.27 -32.72
CA SER A 119 -37.46 7.60 -33.13
C SER A 119 -37.48 8.60 -31.98
N GLY A 120 -37.95 8.20 -30.78
CA GLY A 120 -38.00 9.09 -29.62
C GLY A 120 -36.62 9.56 -29.16
N TYR A 121 -35.63 8.67 -29.16
CA TYR A 121 -34.23 8.99 -28.88
C TYR A 121 -33.68 10.03 -29.86
N PHE A 122 -33.79 9.77 -31.17
CA PHE A 122 -33.21 10.67 -32.17
C PHE A 122 -33.96 12.02 -32.23
N ASP A 123 -35.29 12.02 -32.10
CA ASP A 123 -36.08 13.25 -32.07
C ASP A 123 -35.73 14.11 -30.85
N TYR A 124 -35.54 13.46 -29.69
CA TYR A 124 -35.19 14.16 -28.46
C TYR A 124 -33.81 14.82 -28.56
N PHE A 125 -32.76 14.07 -28.91
CA PHE A 125 -31.40 14.62 -28.97
C PHE A 125 -31.23 15.67 -30.08
N ALA A 126 -31.93 15.52 -31.21
CA ALA A 126 -32.00 16.56 -32.22
C ALA A 126 -32.66 17.84 -31.68
N SER A 127 -33.72 17.73 -30.88
CA SER A 127 -34.44 18.89 -30.31
C SER A 127 -33.62 19.71 -29.29
N ILE A 128 -32.57 19.11 -28.72
CA ILE A 128 -31.69 19.76 -27.74
C ILE A 128 -30.26 19.99 -28.26
N GLU A 129 -30.04 19.79 -29.56
CA GLU A 129 -28.76 20.00 -30.26
C GLU A 129 -27.58 19.19 -29.67
N VAL A 130 -27.86 17.97 -29.20
CA VAL A 130 -26.85 17.04 -28.70
C VAL A 130 -26.56 15.99 -29.77
N ALA A 131 -25.28 15.81 -30.11
CA ALA A 131 -24.85 14.81 -31.08
C ALA A 131 -25.13 13.39 -30.57
N ALA A 132 -25.88 12.60 -31.36
CA ALA A 132 -26.31 11.25 -31.04
C ALA A 132 -26.07 10.27 -32.20
N GLY A 133 -25.09 10.58 -33.05
CA GLY A 133 -24.85 9.91 -34.34
C GLY A 133 -25.92 10.24 -35.39
N THR A 134 -25.73 9.72 -36.61
CA THR A 134 -26.72 9.86 -37.69
C THR A 134 -28.00 9.12 -37.32
N ARG A 135 -29.17 9.70 -37.64
CA ARG A 135 -30.47 9.06 -37.40
C ARG A 135 -30.53 7.67 -38.05
N GLY A 136 -30.92 6.66 -37.26
CA GLY A 136 -30.98 5.26 -37.68
C GLY A 136 -29.63 4.52 -37.61
N GLN A 137 -28.54 5.22 -37.30
CA GLN A 137 -27.22 4.65 -37.10
C GLN A 137 -26.83 4.69 -35.62
N GLY A 138 -26.69 5.87 -35.02
CA GLY A 138 -26.44 6.02 -33.58
C GLY A 138 -25.00 5.75 -33.11
N TRP A 139 -24.01 5.76 -34.02
CA TRP A 139 -22.59 5.68 -33.69
C TRP A 139 -21.82 6.93 -34.12
N TYR A 140 -20.73 7.26 -33.43
CA TYR A 140 -19.87 8.41 -33.65
C TYR A 140 -18.60 8.33 -32.78
N SER A 141 -17.63 9.21 -33.02
CA SER A 141 -16.40 9.32 -32.21
C SER A 141 -16.08 10.78 -31.88
N PHE A 142 -15.25 11.00 -30.87
CA PHE A 142 -14.75 12.32 -30.46
C PHE A 142 -13.48 12.19 -29.60
N ASP A 143 -12.70 13.26 -29.51
CA ASP A 143 -11.50 13.30 -28.68
C ASP A 143 -11.73 14.09 -27.39
N VAL A 144 -11.11 13.64 -26.29
CA VAL A 144 -10.99 14.36 -25.03
C VAL A 144 -9.54 14.28 -24.56
N GLY A 145 -8.81 15.39 -24.64
CA GLY A 145 -7.37 15.40 -24.35
C GLY A 145 -6.62 14.44 -25.27
N SER A 146 -5.93 13.46 -24.69
CA SER A 146 -5.17 12.42 -25.42
C SER A 146 -5.95 11.12 -25.62
N TRP A 147 -7.27 11.15 -25.45
CA TRP A 147 -8.14 9.99 -25.57
C TRP A 147 -9.08 10.12 -26.74
N HIS A 148 -9.20 9.04 -27.52
CA HIS A 148 -10.21 8.89 -28.55
C HIS A 148 -11.37 8.05 -28.01
N PHE A 149 -12.59 8.61 -28.01
CA PHE A 149 -13.80 7.96 -27.54
C PHE A 149 -14.69 7.55 -28.72
N ILE A 150 -15.17 6.31 -28.68
CA ILE A 150 -16.00 5.71 -29.72
C ILE A 150 -17.33 5.28 -29.12
N GLY A 151 -18.42 5.91 -29.56
CA GLY A 151 -19.79 5.52 -29.20
C GLY A 151 -20.37 4.59 -30.25
N LEU A 152 -20.75 3.37 -29.85
CA LEU A 152 -21.37 2.39 -30.74
C LEU A 152 -22.84 2.13 -30.37
N ASN A 153 -23.65 1.88 -31.38
CA ASN A 153 -25.02 1.41 -31.22
C ASN A 153 -25.05 -0.11 -31.15
N THR A 154 -25.22 -0.62 -29.95
CA THR A 154 -25.28 -2.06 -29.66
C THR A 154 -26.65 -2.51 -29.17
N SER A 155 -27.69 -1.69 -29.38
CA SER A 155 -29.08 -1.97 -29.00
C SER A 155 -29.56 -3.34 -29.49
N ASP A 156 -30.46 -3.96 -28.71
CA ASP A 156 -30.96 -5.34 -28.85
C ASP A 156 -29.89 -6.39 -29.22
N GLY A 157 -28.69 -6.25 -28.67
CA GLY A 157 -27.55 -7.10 -29.00
C GLY A 157 -27.20 -7.01 -30.49
N CYS A 158 -26.95 -5.80 -30.96
CA CYS A 158 -26.64 -5.47 -32.35
C CYS A 158 -27.80 -5.77 -33.34
N THR A 159 -29.00 -5.32 -32.99
CA THR A 159 -30.20 -5.34 -33.84
C THR A 159 -31.03 -4.07 -33.56
N PRO A 160 -31.57 -3.38 -34.59
CA PRO A 160 -31.42 -3.61 -36.02
C PRO A 160 -30.03 -3.21 -36.56
N VAL A 161 -29.22 -2.51 -35.77
CA VAL A 161 -27.87 -2.09 -36.18
C VAL A 161 -26.88 -3.24 -35.95
N SER A 162 -26.38 -3.82 -37.04
CA SER A 162 -25.46 -4.97 -36.97
C SER A 162 -24.04 -4.55 -36.55
N CYS A 163 -23.41 -5.35 -35.68
CA CYS A 163 -22.00 -5.26 -35.31
C CYS A 163 -21.13 -6.32 -35.99
N ALA A 164 -21.69 -7.10 -36.92
CA ALA A 164 -20.96 -8.16 -37.59
C ALA A 164 -19.97 -7.59 -38.61
N ALA A 165 -18.92 -8.36 -38.92
CA ALA A 165 -17.93 -8.02 -39.91
C ALA A 165 -18.56 -7.60 -41.25
N GLY A 166 -18.14 -6.45 -41.77
CA GLY A 166 -18.67 -5.89 -43.02
C GLY A 166 -20.01 -5.16 -42.88
N SER A 167 -20.56 -5.03 -41.66
CA SER A 167 -21.68 -4.11 -41.42
C SER A 167 -21.23 -2.65 -41.61
N ALA A 168 -22.20 -1.75 -41.77
CA ALA A 168 -21.90 -0.32 -41.88
C ALA A 168 -21.20 0.23 -40.63
N GLN A 169 -21.61 -0.22 -39.44
CA GLN A 169 -21.03 0.21 -38.17
C GLN A 169 -19.61 -0.36 -37.98
N GLU A 170 -19.39 -1.64 -38.26
CA GLU A 170 -18.07 -2.27 -38.14
C GLU A 170 -17.08 -1.71 -39.18
N THR A 171 -17.54 -1.47 -40.41
CA THR A 171 -16.70 -0.87 -41.45
C THR A 171 -16.30 0.56 -41.09
N TRP A 172 -17.23 1.33 -40.52
CA TRP A 172 -16.96 2.67 -40.00
C TRP A 172 -15.97 2.62 -38.83
N LEU A 173 -16.15 1.71 -37.87
CA LEU A 173 -15.28 1.55 -36.71
C LEU A 173 -13.82 1.32 -37.14
N ARG A 174 -13.57 0.40 -38.09
CA ARG A 174 -12.21 0.17 -38.60
C ARG A 174 -11.61 1.39 -39.26
N GLN A 175 -12.41 2.19 -39.96
CA GLN A 175 -11.94 3.43 -40.58
C GLN A 175 -11.58 4.47 -39.51
N ASP A 176 -12.45 4.64 -38.51
CA ASP A 176 -12.24 5.54 -37.38
C ASP A 176 -10.95 5.19 -36.61
N LEU A 177 -10.79 3.91 -36.23
CA LEU A 177 -9.59 3.37 -35.58
C LEU A 177 -8.32 3.54 -36.43
N ALA A 178 -8.41 3.43 -37.76
CA ALA A 178 -7.27 3.65 -38.65
C ALA A 178 -6.89 5.13 -38.80
N THR A 179 -7.78 6.05 -38.46
CA THR A 179 -7.55 7.50 -38.60
C THR A 179 -7.13 8.19 -37.31
N THR A 180 -7.43 7.60 -36.15
CA THR A 180 -7.05 8.21 -34.87
C THR A 180 -5.53 8.19 -34.67
N SER A 181 -5.01 9.29 -34.14
CA SER A 181 -3.61 9.41 -33.70
C SER A 181 -3.47 9.51 -32.19
N GLN A 182 -4.57 9.34 -31.45
CA GLN A 182 -4.57 9.42 -30.00
C GLN A 182 -3.90 8.18 -29.39
N PRO A 183 -3.08 8.34 -28.33
CA PRO A 183 -2.40 7.23 -27.68
C PRO A 183 -3.31 6.33 -26.84
N CYS A 184 -4.51 6.81 -26.50
CA CYS A 184 -5.47 6.09 -25.68
C CYS A 184 -6.81 5.98 -26.41
N ILE A 185 -7.43 4.79 -26.38
CA ILE A 185 -8.69 4.52 -27.06
C ILE A 185 -9.69 3.95 -26.06
N ALA A 186 -10.87 4.57 -25.97
CA ALA A 186 -12.00 4.08 -25.20
C ALA A 186 -13.22 3.90 -26.10
N ALA A 187 -14.01 2.86 -25.84
CA ALA A 187 -15.31 2.70 -26.46
C ALA A 187 -16.41 2.67 -25.38
N PHE A 188 -17.62 3.06 -25.76
CA PHE A 188 -18.78 2.98 -24.90
C PHE A 188 -20.05 2.62 -25.69
N TRP A 189 -20.89 1.79 -25.09
CA TRP A 189 -22.15 1.34 -25.69
C TRP A 189 -23.09 0.76 -24.63
N HIS A 190 -24.19 0.13 -25.06
CA HIS A 190 -25.21 -0.37 -24.13
C HIS A 190 -24.94 -1.79 -23.56
N HIS A 191 -24.87 -2.83 -24.40
CA HIS A 191 -24.80 -4.23 -23.92
C HIS A 191 -23.37 -4.71 -23.59
N PRO A 192 -23.11 -5.29 -22.40
CA PRO A 192 -21.82 -5.93 -22.09
C PRO A 192 -21.54 -7.13 -23.00
N LEU A 193 -20.26 -7.42 -23.21
CA LEU A 193 -19.76 -8.43 -24.15
C LEU A 193 -20.38 -9.83 -23.94
N ASP A 194 -20.56 -10.22 -22.68
CA ASP A 194 -21.08 -11.54 -22.31
C ASP A 194 -22.60 -11.68 -22.46
N THR A 195 -23.33 -10.59 -22.72
CA THR A 195 -24.81 -10.59 -22.76
C THR A 195 -25.40 -10.85 -24.15
N VAL A 196 -24.59 -10.77 -25.22
CA VAL A 196 -25.08 -10.72 -26.61
C VAL A 196 -24.75 -11.96 -27.46
N ASN A 197 -24.45 -13.10 -26.83
CA ASN A 197 -24.19 -14.37 -27.52
C ASN A 197 -23.15 -14.26 -28.67
N GLY A 198 -22.06 -13.52 -28.45
CA GLY A 198 -20.97 -13.36 -29.41
C GLY A 198 -21.23 -12.39 -30.57
N ARG A 199 -22.38 -11.69 -30.60
CA ARG A 199 -22.68 -10.71 -31.66
C ARG A 199 -21.80 -9.46 -31.66
N LEU A 200 -21.14 -9.19 -30.52
CA LEU A 200 -20.14 -8.12 -30.39
C LEU A 200 -18.72 -8.57 -30.78
N HIS A 201 -18.53 -9.84 -31.15
CA HIS A 201 -17.19 -10.40 -31.39
C HIS A 201 -16.38 -9.55 -32.38
N ASP A 202 -16.95 -9.20 -33.54
CA ASP A 202 -16.18 -8.54 -34.60
C ASP A 202 -15.77 -7.10 -34.23
N VAL A 203 -16.70 -6.30 -33.70
CA VAL A 203 -16.35 -4.95 -33.20
C VAL A 203 -15.41 -4.99 -32.00
N TRP A 204 -15.51 -6.00 -31.13
CA TRP A 204 -14.56 -6.18 -30.04
C TRP A 204 -13.18 -6.56 -30.56
N GLN A 205 -13.11 -7.42 -31.58
CA GLN A 205 -11.87 -7.83 -32.19
C GLN A 205 -11.16 -6.65 -32.86
N ASP A 206 -11.90 -5.78 -33.55
CA ASP A 206 -11.32 -4.55 -34.14
C ASP A 206 -10.73 -3.64 -33.05
N LEU A 207 -11.43 -3.48 -31.92
CA LEU A 207 -10.92 -2.72 -30.77
C LEU A 207 -9.69 -3.38 -30.13
N TYR A 208 -9.70 -4.70 -30.00
CA TYR A 208 -8.57 -5.47 -29.49
C TYR A 208 -7.33 -5.28 -30.39
N ASP A 209 -7.50 -5.42 -31.71
CA ASP A 209 -6.41 -5.31 -32.69
C ASP A 209 -5.85 -3.88 -32.77
N ALA A 210 -6.70 -2.87 -32.54
CA ALA A 210 -6.28 -1.47 -32.45
C ALA A 210 -5.64 -1.11 -31.10
N GLY A 211 -5.63 -2.02 -30.12
CA GLY A 211 -5.07 -1.77 -28.80
C GLY A 211 -5.95 -0.87 -27.93
N ALA A 212 -7.27 -0.99 -28.02
CA ALA A 212 -8.17 -0.22 -27.17
C ALA A 212 -8.00 -0.54 -25.68
N ASP A 213 -8.20 0.46 -24.83
CA ASP A 213 -7.83 0.42 -23.42
C ASP A 213 -9.00 0.10 -22.51
N LEU A 214 -10.16 0.64 -22.87
CA LEU A 214 -11.34 0.68 -22.03
C LEU A 214 -12.60 0.49 -22.88
N VAL A 215 -13.52 -0.33 -22.38
CA VAL A 215 -14.88 -0.44 -22.89
C VAL A 215 -15.82 -0.21 -21.72
N LEU A 216 -16.76 0.71 -21.89
CA LEU A 216 -17.77 1.04 -20.89
C LEU A 216 -19.15 0.63 -21.39
N ASP A 217 -19.91 -0.06 -20.56
CA ASP A 217 -21.26 -0.51 -20.92
C ASP A 217 -22.29 -0.33 -19.81
N GLY A 218 -23.57 -0.40 -20.19
CA GLY A 218 -24.73 -0.33 -19.30
C GLY A 218 -25.46 -1.67 -19.23
N HIS A 219 -26.79 -1.65 -19.42
CA HIS A 219 -27.74 -2.77 -19.55
C HIS A 219 -27.88 -3.66 -18.30
N ASN A 220 -26.76 -4.18 -17.82
CA ASN A 220 -26.69 -4.95 -16.60
C ASN A 220 -26.80 -4.00 -15.40
N HIS A 221 -27.98 -3.98 -14.77
CA HIS A 221 -28.28 -3.19 -13.57
C HIS A 221 -27.32 -3.47 -12.41
N GLY A 222 -26.26 -2.67 -12.32
CA GLY A 222 -25.25 -2.76 -11.30
C GLY A 222 -23.90 -2.27 -11.81
N TYR A 223 -22.86 -2.61 -11.05
CA TYR A 223 -21.49 -2.22 -11.32
C TYR A 223 -20.56 -3.43 -11.31
N THR A 224 -19.67 -3.53 -12.28
CA THR A 224 -18.52 -4.44 -12.25
C THR A 224 -17.23 -3.65 -12.22
N GLY A 225 -16.20 -4.17 -11.55
CA GLY A 225 -14.86 -3.60 -11.65
C GLY A 225 -14.21 -3.98 -13.00
N ALA A 226 -13.11 -3.30 -13.35
CA ALA A 226 -12.42 -3.51 -14.61
C ALA A 226 -11.94 -4.95 -14.83
N VAL A 227 -12.30 -5.52 -15.99
CA VAL A 227 -11.85 -6.85 -16.44
C VAL A 227 -11.31 -6.77 -17.87
N ALA A 228 -10.06 -7.17 -18.08
CA ALA A 228 -9.45 -7.21 -19.42
C ALA A 228 -9.91 -8.47 -20.17
N LEU A 229 -10.48 -8.30 -21.38
CA LEU A 229 -11.13 -9.39 -22.13
C LEU A 229 -10.70 -9.41 -23.60
N ASN A 230 -10.58 -10.62 -24.16
CA ASN A 230 -10.55 -10.82 -25.62
C ASN A 230 -11.97 -10.86 -26.22
N ALA A 231 -12.08 -10.94 -27.55
CA ALA A 231 -13.37 -10.93 -28.26
C ALA A 231 -14.31 -12.11 -27.91
N ASP A 232 -13.77 -13.22 -27.39
CA ASP A 232 -14.53 -14.36 -26.88
C ASP A 232 -15.03 -14.17 -25.43
N GLY A 233 -14.82 -12.99 -24.84
CA GLY A 233 -15.16 -12.69 -23.45
C GLY A 233 -14.32 -13.47 -22.43
N GLN A 234 -13.15 -13.95 -22.82
CA GLN A 234 -12.19 -14.60 -21.93
C GLN A 234 -11.20 -13.58 -21.37
N ALA A 235 -10.77 -13.79 -20.13
CA ALA A 235 -9.79 -12.93 -19.48
C ALA A 235 -8.47 -12.92 -20.25
N ASP A 236 -8.08 -11.75 -20.74
CA ASP A 236 -6.85 -11.53 -21.49
C ASP A 236 -6.24 -10.17 -21.11
N PRO A 237 -5.05 -10.13 -20.48
CA PRO A 237 -4.39 -8.89 -20.11
C PRO A 237 -4.06 -7.94 -21.26
N ALA A 238 -4.02 -8.43 -22.51
CA ALA A 238 -3.79 -7.62 -23.69
C ALA A 238 -5.07 -7.01 -24.28
N GLY A 239 -6.24 -7.41 -23.79
CA GLY A 239 -7.51 -6.92 -24.28
C GLY A 239 -7.99 -5.63 -23.61
N PRO A 240 -8.97 -4.94 -24.20
CA PRO A 240 -9.62 -3.80 -23.58
C PRO A 240 -10.23 -4.17 -22.22
N ARG A 241 -10.21 -3.23 -21.28
CA ARG A 241 -10.80 -3.41 -19.95
C ARG A 241 -12.27 -3.05 -19.99
N GLN A 242 -13.16 -4.02 -19.76
CA GLN A 242 -14.59 -3.77 -19.61
C GLN A 242 -14.92 -3.26 -18.21
N ILE A 243 -15.77 -2.25 -18.11
CA ILE A 243 -16.44 -1.84 -16.88
C ILE A 243 -17.94 -1.68 -17.17
N VAL A 244 -18.76 -2.46 -16.48
CA VAL A 244 -20.22 -2.34 -16.52
C VAL A 244 -20.65 -1.28 -15.52
N VAL A 245 -21.39 -0.27 -15.99
CA VAL A 245 -21.85 0.90 -15.24
C VAL A 245 -23.35 1.14 -15.47
N GLY A 246 -24.16 0.10 -15.31
CA GLY A 246 -25.62 0.17 -15.31
C GLY A 246 -26.19 0.72 -14.00
N THR A 247 -25.77 1.93 -13.65
CA THR A 247 -26.00 2.57 -12.34
C THR A 247 -26.62 3.96 -12.43
N GLY A 248 -27.08 4.36 -13.61
CA GLY A 248 -27.54 5.70 -13.93
C GLY A 248 -28.84 6.09 -13.24
N GLY A 249 -29.73 5.14 -12.94
CA GLY A 249 -30.93 5.43 -12.16
C GLY A 249 -31.78 4.20 -11.94
N LYS A 250 -32.07 3.42 -12.98
CA LYS A 250 -32.65 2.08 -12.85
C LYS A 250 -31.55 1.08 -12.51
N SER A 251 -31.47 0.67 -11.26
CA SER A 251 -30.45 -0.28 -10.83
C SER A 251 -30.82 -1.06 -9.58
N ASN A 252 -30.04 -2.09 -9.25
CA ASN A 252 -30.28 -3.02 -8.14
C ASN A 252 -29.60 -2.56 -6.84
N GLY A 253 -29.85 -1.31 -6.42
CA GLY A 253 -29.30 -0.75 -5.17
C GLY A 253 -27.90 -0.18 -5.27
N VAL A 254 -27.35 -0.04 -6.49
CA VAL A 254 -26.09 0.66 -6.77
C VAL A 254 -26.40 1.82 -7.71
N TYR A 255 -26.06 3.04 -7.31
CA TYR A 255 -26.41 4.24 -8.07
C TYR A 255 -25.24 5.20 -8.08
N GLY A 256 -24.82 5.65 -9.26
CA GLY A 256 -23.64 6.47 -9.38
C GLY A 256 -23.12 6.55 -10.80
N LEU A 257 -21.94 7.14 -10.91
CA LEU A 257 -21.21 7.36 -12.14
C LEU A 257 -19.80 6.80 -12.00
N LEU A 258 -19.27 6.21 -13.06
CA LEU A 258 -17.84 5.99 -13.16
C LEU A 258 -17.20 7.32 -13.57
N LYS A 259 -16.34 7.88 -12.72
CA LYS A 259 -15.49 9.03 -13.03
C LYS A 259 -14.16 8.54 -13.56
N LEU A 260 -13.75 9.05 -14.71
CA LEU A 260 -12.43 8.90 -15.31
C LEU A 260 -11.70 10.24 -15.24
N THR A 261 -10.48 10.23 -14.71
CA THR A 261 -9.53 11.34 -14.83
C THR A 261 -8.49 10.92 -15.85
N LEU A 262 -8.47 11.62 -16.99
CA LEU A 262 -7.72 11.22 -18.17
C LEU A 262 -6.32 11.84 -18.17
N HIS A 263 -5.30 11.01 -18.23
CA HIS A 263 -3.92 11.42 -18.41
C HIS A 263 -3.51 11.24 -19.88
N ALA A 264 -2.33 11.77 -20.22
CA ALA A 264 -1.79 11.67 -21.58
C ALA A 264 -1.56 10.22 -22.07
N ASN A 265 -1.34 9.27 -21.16
CA ASN A 265 -0.98 7.89 -21.45
C ASN A 265 -1.69 6.86 -20.54
N GLY A 266 -2.78 7.26 -19.90
CA GLY A 266 -3.49 6.45 -18.94
C GLY A 266 -4.70 7.16 -18.38
N ALA A 267 -5.39 6.51 -17.44
CA ALA A 267 -6.49 7.12 -16.72
C ALA A 267 -6.61 6.53 -15.31
N ASP A 268 -7.03 7.35 -14.38
CA ASP A 268 -7.54 6.93 -13.08
C ASP A 268 -9.06 6.83 -13.15
N TRP A 269 -9.64 5.76 -12.59
CA TRP A 269 -11.09 5.64 -12.44
C TRP A 269 -11.51 5.61 -10.97
N GLN A 270 -12.71 6.11 -10.72
CA GLN A 270 -13.36 6.09 -9.41
C GLN A 270 -14.87 5.97 -9.60
N PHE A 271 -15.50 5.02 -8.91
CA PHE A 271 -16.95 5.01 -8.78
C PHE A 271 -17.40 6.08 -7.79
N VAL A 272 -18.26 7.00 -8.25
CA VAL A 272 -18.84 8.08 -7.44
C VAL A 272 -20.33 7.81 -7.27
N GLY A 273 -20.77 7.50 -6.05
CA GLY A 273 -22.17 7.23 -5.76
C GLY A 273 -22.39 6.39 -4.51
N SER A 274 -23.42 5.55 -4.55
CA SER A 274 -23.88 4.70 -3.45
C SER A 274 -23.97 3.23 -3.87
N GLY A 275 -23.84 2.33 -2.89
CA GLY A 275 -24.01 0.88 -3.08
C GLY A 275 -22.74 0.10 -3.42
N THR A 276 -21.69 0.78 -3.90
CA THR A 276 -20.36 0.19 -4.13
C THR A 276 -19.25 1.23 -3.97
N SER A 277 -18.01 0.77 -3.95
CA SER A 277 -16.80 1.60 -4.03
C SER A 277 -15.78 0.85 -4.88
N ASP A 278 -15.28 1.50 -5.92
CA ASP A 278 -14.21 0.98 -6.76
C ASP A 278 -13.35 2.14 -7.25
N SER A 279 -12.05 1.88 -7.39
CA SER A 279 -11.10 2.84 -7.93
C SER A 279 -9.86 2.10 -8.40
N GLY A 280 -9.23 2.61 -9.44
CA GLY A 280 -7.97 2.09 -9.92
C GLY A 280 -7.38 2.97 -11.01
N SER A 281 -6.34 2.47 -11.65
CA SER A 281 -5.66 3.17 -12.73
C SER A 281 -5.24 2.21 -13.84
N LEU A 282 -5.16 2.74 -15.05
CA LEU A 282 -4.66 2.01 -16.20
C LEU A 282 -3.63 2.85 -16.97
N THR A 283 -2.73 2.14 -17.66
CA THR A 283 -1.88 2.70 -18.70
C THR A 283 -2.42 2.24 -20.04
N CYS A 284 -2.41 3.13 -21.03
CA CYS A 284 -2.89 2.83 -22.37
C CYS A 284 -1.96 1.83 -23.07
N HIS A 285 -2.49 0.94 -23.91
CA HIS A 285 -1.72 -0.02 -24.66
C HIS A 285 -0.76 0.69 -25.62
N GLY A 286 0.45 0.14 -25.78
CA GLY A 286 1.50 0.76 -26.59
C GLY A 286 2.14 2.02 -25.97
N SER A 287 1.62 2.53 -24.85
CA SER A 287 2.19 3.67 -24.14
C SER A 287 3.28 3.24 -23.17
N ALA A 288 4.40 3.99 -23.12
CA ALA A 288 5.34 3.85 -22.02
C ALA A 288 4.62 4.19 -20.70
N PRO A 289 4.80 3.40 -19.61
CA PRO A 289 4.18 3.69 -18.34
C PRO A 289 4.52 5.12 -17.89
N PRO A 290 3.58 5.84 -17.25
CA PRO A 290 3.85 7.19 -16.78
C PRO A 290 5.10 7.18 -15.88
N PRO A 291 5.96 8.20 -15.98
CA PRO A 291 7.11 8.33 -15.09
C PRO A 291 6.62 8.22 -13.62
N PRO A 292 7.26 7.40 -12.77
CA PRO A 292 6.80 7.23 -11.38
C PRO A 292 6.80 8.58 -10.66
N PRO A 293 5.84 8.89 -9.77
CA PRO A 293 5.81 10.16 -9.06
C PRO A 293 7.10 10.37 -8.25
N ALA A 294 7.41 11.62 -7.90
CA ALA A 294 8.58 11.92 -7.08
C ALA A 294 8.51 11.12 -5.76
N PRO A 295 9.62 10.56 -5.27
CA PRO A 295 9.62 9.74 -4.07
C PRO A 295 9.31 10.60 -2.85
N ALA A 296 8.72 10.01 -1.81
CA ALA A 296 8.59 10.67 -0.49
C ALA A 296 9.76 10.22 0.40
N ALA A 297 10.68 11.14 0.69
CA ALA A 297 11.84 10.90 1.54
C ALA A 297 11.37 10.60 2.96
N HIS A 298 11.80 9.45 3.48
CA HIS A 298 11.60 9.10 4.87
C HIS A 298 12.75 8.25 5.40
N PHE A 299 13.12 8.44 6.67
CA PHE A 299 14.08 7.61 7.38
C PHE A 299 13.83 7.56 8.88
N THR A 300 14.55 6.67 9.57
CA THR A 300 14.70 6.66 11.02
C THR A 300 16.17 6.76 11.40
N VAL A 301 16.46 7.25 12.60
CA VAL A 301 17.82 7.41 13.13
C VAL A 301 17.91 6.86 14.55
N THR A 302 19.03 6.20 14.86
CA THR A 302 19.40 5.74 16.20
C THR A 302 20.83 6.13 16.52
N ALA A 303 21.09 6.58 17.74
CA ALA A 303 22.43 6.96 18.20
C ALA A 303 22.98 5.95 19.21
N ASN A 304 24.28 5.68 19.14
CA ASN A 304 25.04 4.94 20.12
C ASN A 304 26.42 5.57 20.29
N GLY A 305 26.66 6.19 21.45
CA GLY A 305 27.86 6.99 21.68
C GLY A 305 27.98 8.13 20.68
N LEU A 306 29.10 8.16 19.95
CA LEU A 306 29.38 9.13 18.88
C LEU A 306 28.91 8.67 17.49
N SER A 307 28.19 7.55 17.40
CA SER A 307 27.75 7.01 16.12
C SER A 307 26.24 7.14 15.94
N ALA A 308 25.79 7.48 14.72
CA ALA A 308 24.39 7.44 14.33
C ALA A 308 24.17 6.47 13.17
N ALA A 309 23.23 5.54 13.33
CA ALA A 309 22.77 4.63 12.29
C ALA A 309 21.42 5.12 11.75
N VAL A 310 21.32 5.22 10.42
CA VAL A 310 20.11 5.62 9.71
C VAL A 310 19.51 4.45 8.95
N ALA A 311 18.18 4.37 8.90
CA ALA A 311 17.46 3.39 8.10
C ALA A 311 16.49 4.11 7.16
N ASN A 312 16.69 3.91 5.85
CA ASN A 312 15.84 4.50 4.82
C ASN A 312 14.49 3.80 4.73
N THR A 313 13.42 4.57 4.83
CA THR A 313 12.03 4.13 4.72
C THR A 313 11.25 4.92 3.68
N SER A 314 11.95 5.55 2.72
CA SER A 314 11.36 6.36 1.65
C SER A 314 10.45 5.51 0.75
N THR A 315 9.40 6.13 0.20
CA THR A 315 8.43 5.51 -0.73
C THR A 315 8.53 6.14 -2.12
N GLY A 316 7.78 5.63 -3.11
CA GLY A 316 7.71 6.24 -4.45
C GLY A 316 8.91 5.99 -5.37
N SER A 317 9.48 4.77 -5.34
CA SER A 317 10.49 4.33 -6.30
C SER A 317 11.73 5.25 -6.43
N ALA A 318 12.26 5.72 -5.30
CA ALA A 318 13.52 6.46 -5.28
C ALA A 318 14.67 5.63 -5.90
N THR A 319 15.49 6.28 -6.72
CA THR A 319 16.66 5.70 -7.39
C THR A 319 17.97 6.41 -7.03
N SER A 320 17.89 7.58 -6.38
CA SER A 320 19.03 8.32 -5.84
C SER A 320 18.80 8.72 -4.38
N TRP A 321 19.88 8.79 -3.61
CA TRP A 321 19.89 9.22 -2.21
C TRP A 321 21.08 10.13 -1.98
N ASP A 322 20.88 11.16 -1.15
CA ASP A 322 21.92 12.06 -0.67
C ASP A 322 21.69 12.30 0.82
N TRP A 323 22.67 11.89 1.63
CA TRP A 323 22.65 11.98 3.08
C TRP A 323 23.66 13.02 3.54
N ASP A 324 23.15 14.13 4.08
CA ASP A 324 23.93 15.10 4.84
C ASP A 324 23.77 14.80 6.33
N PHE A 325 24.86 14.50 7.03
CA PHE A 325 24.85 14.20 8.46
C PHE A 325 24.93 15.43 9.36
N GLY A 326 25.05 16.63 8.79
CA GLY A 326 24.97 17.91 9.48
C GLY A 326 26.24 18.34 10.21
N ASP A 327 27.37 17.65 9.99
CA ASP A 327 28.67 17.93 10.63
C ASP A 327 29.73 18.46 9.67
N GLY A 328 29.34 18.75 8.42
CA GLY A 328 30.22 19.27 7.36
C GLY A 328 31.12 18.20 6.72
N THR A 329 30.91 16.92 7.03
CA THR A 329 31.58 15.81 6.33
C THR A 329 30.95 15.56 4.96
N ALA A 330 31.62 14.75 4.12
CA ALA A 330 31.11 14.43 2.80
C ALA A 330 29.80 13.63 2.88
N HIS A 331 28.88 13.91 1.96
CA HIS A 331 27.59 13.23 1.92
C HIS A 331 27.73 11.76 1.54
N ALA A 332 26.80 10.93 2.01
CA ALA A 332 26.68 9.54 1.59
C ALA A 332 25.57 9.38 0.54
N THR A 333 25.78 8.52 -0.46
CA THR A 333 24.83 8.36 -1.59
C THR A 333 24.20 6.97 -1.67
N GLN A 334 24.52 6.09 -0.71
CA GLN A 334 23.90 4.77 -0.66
C GLN A 334 22.45 4.85 -0.17
N ARG A 335 21.61 3.92 -0.64
CA ARG A 335 20.23 3.78 -0.14
C ARG A 335 20.16 3.67 1.37
N THR A 336 21.06 2.88 1.96
CA THR A 336 21.24 2.76 3.41
C THR A 336 22.73 2.80 3.69
N PRO A 337 23.29 3.94 4.12
CA PRO A 337 24.71 4.08 4.42
C PRO A 337 25.08 3.34 5.73
N PRO A 338 26.37 3.01 5.93
CA PRO A 338 26.88 2.59 7.23
C PRO A 338 26.62 3.65 8.32
N ALA A 339 26.74 3.25 9.59
CA ALA A 339 26.60 4.20 10.69
C ALA A 339 27.67 5.31 10.60
N HIS A 340 27.23 6.56 10.67
CA HIS A 340 28.10 7.72 10.67
C HIS A 340 28.73 7.91 12.04
N VAL A 341 29.97 8.40 12.11
CA VAL A 341 30.70 8.63 13.36
C VAL A 341 31.08 10.11 13.45
N TYR A 342 30.52 10.79 14.44
CA TYR A 342 30.78 12.20 14.69
C TYR A 342 32.07 12.39 15.49
N ALA A 343 32.89 13.37 15.08
CA ALA A 343 34.15 13.67 15.79
C ALA A 343 33.92 14.23 17.20
N GLN A 344 32.82 14.98 17.39
CA GLN A 344 32.48 15.64 18.65
C GLN A 344 31.06 15.29 19.10
N PRO A 345 30.81 15.27 20.43
CA PRO A 345 29.46 15.18 20.94
C PRO A 345 28.67 16.45 20.59
N GLY A 346 27.38 16.30 20.31
CA GLY A 346 26.53 17.40 19.89
C GLY A 346 25.17 16.94 19.38
N THR A 347 24.34 17.91 19.00
CA THR A 347 23.10 17.66 18.28
C THR A 347 23.29 18.05 16.82
N TYR A 348 23.01 17.10 15.92
CA TYR A 348 23.18 17.25 14.48
C TYR A 348 21.84 17.07 13.77
N THR A 349 21.64 17.78 12.66
CA THR A 349 20.48 17.62 11.78
C THR A 349 20.87 16.79 10.58
N ILE A 350 20.33 15.58 10.47
CA ILE A 350 20.50 14.71 9.31
C ILE A 350 19.44 15.08 8.28
N THR A 351 19.85 15.30 7.03
CA THR A 351 18.97 15.52 5.88
C THR A 351 19.11 14.36 4.90
N LEU A 352 17.98 13.75 4.52
CA LEU A 352 17.90 12.81 3.40
C LEU A 352 17.21 13.49 2.22
N THR A 353 17.89 13.57 1.08
CA THR A 353 17.25 13.85 -0.21
C THR A 353 17.07 12.55 -0.96
N ALA A 354 15.83 12.17 -1.26
CA ALA A 354 15.52 11.00 -2.11
C ALA A 354 15.00 11.48 -3.46
N GLY A 355 15.50 10.91 -4.56
CA GLY A 355 15.16 11.35 -5.92
C GLY A 355 14.92 10.21 -6.89
N ASN A 356 14.24 10.52 -7.98
CA ASN A 356 14.13 9.71 -9.18
C ASN A 356 14.07 10.62 -10.43
N ALA A 357 13.78 10.05 -11.60
CA ALA A 357 13.74 10.79 -12.85
C ALA A 357 12.66 11.89 -12.92
N THR A 358 11.68 11.90 -12.00
CA THR A 358 10.58 12.88 -12.00
C THR A 358 10.73 13.97 -10.95
N GLY A 359 11.61 13.79 -9.97
CA GLY A 359 11.90 14.80 -8.97
C GLY A 359 12.53 14.23 -7.71
N SER A 360 12.63 15.08 -6.68
CA SER A 360 13.18 14.72 -5.38
C SER A 360 12.43 15.39 -4.24
N THR A 361 12.40 14.73 -3.08
CA THR A 361 11.91 15.32 -1.82
C THR A 361 12.95 15.17 -0.72
N GLN A 362 12.75 15.90 0.37
CA GLN A 362 13.67 15.92 1.53
C GLN A 362 12.93 15.63 2.84
N GLU A 363 13.59 14.92 3.75
CA GLU A 363 13.21 14.81 5.16
C GLU A 363 14.41 15.17 6.05
N GLN A 364 14.14 15.82 7.18
CA GLN A 364 15.13 16.14 8.20
C GLN A 364 14.79 15.50 9.54
N ARG A 365 15.81 15.02 10.26
CA ARG A 365 15.69 14.60 11.67
C ARG A 365 16.92 15.01 12.46
N THR A 366 16.71 15.35 13.73
CA THR A 366 17.81 15.64 14.65
C THR A 366 18.27 14.38 15.38
N VAL A 367 19.56 14.31 15.67
CA VAL A 367 20.17 13.26 16.49
C VAL A 367 21.15 13.88 17.47
N THR A 368 21.12 13.44 18.73
CA THR A 368 22.11 13.84 19.74
C THR A 368 23.07 12.68 19.98
N VAL A 369 24.36 12.94 19.81
CA VAL A 369 25.45 11.99 20.03
C VAL A 369 26.30 12.43 21.21
N VAL A 370 26.66 11.47 22.06
CA VAL A 370 27.31 11.74 23.35
C VAL A 370 28.55 10.87 23.47
N ARG A 371 29.68 11.45 23.88
CA ARG A 371 30.91 10.70 24.10
C ARG A 371 30.75 9.77 25.31
N PRO A 372 30.92 8.43 25.17
CA PRO A 372 30.92 7.54 26.31
C PRO A 372 32.03 7.91 27.31
N PRO A 373 31.88 7.62 28.61
CA PRO A 373 32.94 7.87 29.58
C PRO A 373 34.20 7.06 29.26
N LEU A 374 35.36 7.58 29.64
CA LEU A 374 36.57 6.76 29.77
C LEU A 374 36.79 6.50 31.26
N ALA A 375 36.48 5.29 31.71
CA ALA A 375 36.58 4.95 33.13
C ALA A 375 38.04 4.99 33.60
N SER A 376 38.29 5.66 34.71
CA SER A 376 39.60 5.75 35.35
C SER A 376 39.45 6.04 36.84
N PHE A 377 40.37 5.54 37.65
CA PHE A 377 40.41 5.86 39.08
C PHE A 377 41.82 5.75 39.65
N THR A 378 41.99 6.33 40.84
CA THR A 378 43.15 6.10 41.70
C THR A 378 42.69 5.50 43.02
N ALA A 379 43.60 4.78 43.70
CA ALA A 379 43.36 4.18 45.00
C ALA A 379 44.45 4.65 45.98
N SER A 380 44.02 5.09 47.16
CA SER A 380 44.91 5.48 48.26
C SER A 380 44.72 4.50 49.41
N VAL A 381 45.77 3.74 49.72
CA VAL A 381 45.74 2.61 50.66
C VAL A 381 46.36 3.03 51.99
N HIS A 382 45.63 2.80 53.08
CA HIS A 382 46.11 2.97 54.45
C HIS A 382 45.72 1.73 55.25
N ASP A 383 46.69 0.85 55.50
CA ASP A 383 46.46 -0.48 56.04
C ASP A 383 45.37 -1.26 55.27
N LEU A 384 44.24 -1.55 55.93
CA LEU A 384 43.10 -2.26 55.36
C LEU A 384 42.04 -1.32 54.77
N ASP A 385 42.16 0.00 54.94
CA ASP A 385 41.23 0.99 54.44
C ASP A 385 41.74 1.58 53.11
N VAL A 386 40.89 1.61 52.09
CA VAL A 386 41.21 2.15 50.76
C VAL A 386 40.20 3.21 50.37
N THR A 387 40.69 4.39 50.00
CA THR A 387 39.88 5.45 49.41
C THR A 387 40.08 5.46 47.91
N PHE A 388 38.99 5.33 47.15
CA PHE A 388 38.98 5.38 45.71
C PHE A 388 38.56 6.77 45.23
N THR A 389 39.28 7.32 44.26
CA THR A 389 38.94 8.59 43.62
C THR A 389 38.66 8.36 42.14
N ASP A 390 37.43 8.63 41.71
CA ASP A 390 37.08 8.63 40.29
C ASP A 390 37.84 9.72 39.54
N THR A 391 38.48 9.33 38.44
CA THR A 391 39.18 10.23 37.51
C THR A 391 38.67 10.05 36.08
N SER A 392 37.48 9.45 35.94
CA SER A 392 36.87 9.17 34.64
C SER A 392 36.56 10.47 33.87
N THR A 393 36.73 10.43 32.55
CA THR A 393 36.47 11.60 31.68
C THR A 393 35.13 11.48 30.96
N SER A 394 34.72 12.55 30.26
CA SER A 394 33.49 12.61 29.44
C SER A 394 32.19 12.56 30.24
N ALA A 395 32.17 13.26 31.39
CA ALA A 395 30.98 13.52 32.20
C ALA A 395 30.15 12.26 32.53
N PRO A 396 30.72 11.27 33.25
CA PRO A 396 29.94 10.19 33.82
C PRO A 396 28.88 10.74 34.79
N VAL A 397 27.72 10.10 34.83
CA VAL A 397 26.62 10.41 35.77
C VAL A 397 26.23 9.20 36.62
N THR A 398 26.82 8.04 36.34
CA THR A 398 26.62 6.80 37.09
C THR A 398 27.94 6.09 37.32
N TRP A 399 28.08 5.48 38.49
CA TRP A 399 29.26 4.71 38.89
C TRP A 399 28.82 3.38 39.51
N ARG A 400 29.60 2.33 39.26
CA ARG A 400 29.48 1.05 39.93
C ARG A 400 30.87 0.49 40.21
N TRP A 401 31.17 0.33 41.48
CA TRP A 401 32.39 -0.26 42.00
C TRP A 401 32.16 -1.70 42.38
N ASP A 402 33.12 -2.54 42.06
CA ASP A 402 33.28 -3.89 42.59
C ASP A 402 34.69 -3.94 43.19
N PHE A 403 34.77 -4.17 44.50
CA PHE A 403 36.04 -4.13 45.23
C PHE A 403 36.82 -5.45 45.12
N GLY A 404 36.26 -6.49 44.49
CA GLY A 404 36.94 -7.77 44.28
C GLY A 404 36.91 -8.71 45.50
N ASP A 405 36.24 -8.32 46.58
CA ASP A 405 35.98 -9.13 47.79
C ASP A 405 34.49 -9.49 47.96
N GLY A 406 33.68 -9.18 46.94
CA GLY A 406 32.23 -9.35 46.95
C GLY A 406 31.43 -8.10 47.36
N ALA A 407 32.09 -7.04 47.86
CA ALA A 407 31.44 -5.77 48.15
C ALA A 407 31.38 -4.84 46.92
N SER A 408 30.41 -3.91 46.92
CA SER A 408 30.21 -2.96 45.83
C SER A 408 29.74 -1.59 46.32
N ALA A 409 29.90 -0.55 45.50
CA ALA A 409 29.41 0.79 45.77
C ALA A 409 28.92 1.48 44.49
N THR A 410 28.07 2.50 44.63
CA THR A 410 27.53 3.30 43.52
C THR A 410 27.84 4.79 43.63
N THR A 411 28.46 5.21 44.74
CA THR A 411 28.96 6.57 44.92
C THR A 411 30.16 6.82 44.02
N GLN A 412 30.37 8.08 43.60
CA GLN A 412 31.45 8.43 42.67
C GLN A 412 32.84 8.05 43.20
N SER A 413 33.16 8.43 44.43
CA SER A 413 34.46 8.18 45.07
C SER A 413 34.24 7.54 46.45
N PRO A 414 34.14 6.19 46.54
CA PRO A 414 33.89 5.48 47.80
C PRO A 414 35.18 5.23 48.59
N SER A 415 35.03 5.01 49.89
CA SER A 415 36.01 4.33 50.72
C SER A 415 35.54 2.90 51.02
N HIS A 416 36.46 1.94 51.09
CA HIS A 416 36.18 0.55 51.44
C HIS A 416 37.23 -0.01 52.39
N ARG A 417 36.80 -0.85 53.34
CA ARG A 417 37.68 -1.52 54.30
C ARG A 417 37.70 -3.02 54.02
N TYR A 418 38.88 -3.56 53.76
CA TYR A 418 39.06 -4.99 53.54
C TYR A 418 39.20 -5.75 54.87
N ALA A 419 38.66 -6.96 54.93
CA ALA A 419 38.73 -7.79 56.13
C ALA A 419 40.14 -8.39 56.36
N ALA A 420 40.93 -8.56 55.31
CA ALA A 420 42.25 -9.18 55.36
C ALA A 420 43.23 -8.51 54.37
N ALA A 421 44.52 -8.56 54.71
CA ALA A 421 45.59 -8.18 53.81
C ALA A 421 45.57 -9.07 52.55
N GLY A 422 45.86 -8.48 51.39
CA GLY A 422 45.77 -9.19 50.11
C GLY A 422 45.80 -8.25 48.91
N THR A 423 45.73 -8.82 47.71
CA THR A 423 45.58 -8.06 46.46
C THR A 423 44.19 -8.30 45.90
N TYR A 424 43.43 -7.23 45.73
CA TYR A 424 42.04 -7.26 45.27
C TYR A 424 41.92 -6.65 43.88
N THR A 425 41.15 -7.28 43.01
CA THR A 425 40.91 -6.78 41.64
C THR A 425 39.71 -5.85 41.66
N VAL A 426 39.97 -4.55 41.71
CA VAL A 426 38.93 -3.53 41.79
C VAL A 426 38.48 -3.14 40.39
N ARG A 427 37.16 -3.04 40.18
CA ARG A 427 36.54 -2.67 38.91
C ARG A 427 35.60 -1.49 39.08
N LEU A 428 35.82 -0.43 38.32
CA LEU A 428 34.90 0.70 38.16
C LEU A 428 34.19 0.62 36.81
N THR A 429 32.86 0.70 36.82
CA THR A 429 32.04 0.95 35.63
C THR A 429 31.47 2.36 35.70
N ALA A 430 31.82 3.23 34.76
CA ALA A 430 31.32 4.61 34.68
C ALA A 430 30.40 4.76 33.45
N GLY A 431 29.25 5.41 33.60
CA GLY A 431 28.22 5.50 32.54
C GLY A 431 27.61 6.90 32.36
N ASN A 432 27.23 7.21 31.13
CA ASN A 432 26.43 8.37 30.73
C ASN A 432 25.45 8.02 29.58
N ALA A 433 24.75 9.02 29.04
CA ALA A 433 23.79 8.83 27.94
C ALA A 433 24.41 8.27 26.64
N GLY A 434 25.74 8.40 26.46
CA GLY A 434 26.49 7.84 25.35
C GLY A 434 26.91 6.38 25.54
N GLY A 435 26.77 5.83 26.75
CA GLY A 435 27.15 4.44 27.06
C GLY A 435 27.94 4.31 28.35
N SER A 436 28.71 3.22 28.49
CA SER A 436 29.53 2.96 29.67
C SER A 436 30.91 2.43 29.31
N SER A 437 31.86 2.61 30.24
CA SER A 437 33.22 2.10 30.15
C SER A 437 33.65 1.49 31.47
N ILE A 438 34.63 0.59 31.43
CA ILE A 438 35.09 -0.19 32.57
C ILE A 438 36.60 -0.01 32.74
N ARG A 439 37.03 0.24 33.98
CA ARG A 439 38.43 0.20 34.40
C ARG A 439 38.63 -0.87 35.46
N THR A 440 39.69 -1.65 35.34
CA THR A 440 40.11 -2.64 36.34
C THR A 440 41.54 -2.36 36.79
N GLN A 441 41.79 -2.45 38.09
CA GLN A 441 43.11 -2.26 38.69
C GLN A 441 43.27 -3.18 39.91
N ALA A 442 44.44 -3.80 40.05
CA ALA A 442 44.81 -4.53 41.26
C ALA A 442 45.24 -3.56 42.37
N VAL A 443 44.69 -3.72 43.57
CA VAL A 443 45.00 -2.91 44.75
C VAL A 443 45.46 -3.84 45.87
N THR A 444 46.68 -3.62 46.37
CA THR A 444 47.25 -4.40 47.46
C THR A 444 47.10 -3.65 48.77
N VAL A 445 46.54 -4.31 49.77
CA VAL A 445 46.34 -3.78 51.13
C VAL A 445 47.11 -4.62 52.14
N THR A 446 47.68 -3.98 53.16
CA THR A 446 48.53 -4.61 54.17
C THR A 446 47.93 -4.43 55.56
N ALA A 447 48.14 -5.39 56.46
CA ALA A 447 47.73 -5.22 57.85
C ALA A 447 48.62 -4.17 58.55
N PRO A 448 48.09 -3.44 59.55
CA PRO A 448 48.88 -2.47 60.31
C PRO A 448 50.07 -3.14 60.99
N VAL A 449 51.24 -2.50 60.88
CA VAL A 449 52.45 -2.96 61.58
C VAL A 449 52.30 -2.62 63.07
N VAL A 450 52.02 -3.63 63.89
CA VAL A 450 52.03 -3.48 65.35
C VAL A 450 53.49 -3.42 65.82
N VAL A 451 54.04 -2.20 65.97
CA VAL A 451 55.33 -2.00 66.63
C VAL A 451 55.14 -2.12 68.13
N MET A 452 55.49 -3.28 68.70
CA MET A 452 55.53 -3.47 70.14
C MET A 452 56.77 -2.74 70.71
N PRO A 453 56.64 -1.77 71.64
CA PRO A 453 57.79 -1.09 72.20
C PRO A 453 58.47 -1.94 73.29
N GLY A 454 59.71 -2.38 73.00
CA GLY A 454 60.83 -2.57 73.93
C GLY A 454 60.69 -3.50 75.14
N GLY A 455 61.45 -4.60 75.13
CA GLY A 455 61.86 -5.35 76.34
C GLY A 455 63.24 -6.01 76.16
N PRO A 456 64.22 -5.84 77.09
CA PRO A 456 65.56 -6.47 77.03
C PRO A 456 65.58 -7.89 77.64
N PRO A 457 66.67 -8.67 77.48
CA PRO A 457 66.62 -10.12 77.32
C PRO A 457 66.84 -10.92 78.61
N SER A 458 66.09 -12.01 78.76
CA SER A 458 66.37 -13.18 79.60
C SER A 458 65.66 -14.38 78.93
N GLY A 459 66.16 -15.60 78.83
CA GLY A 459 67.31 -16.28 79.38
C GLY A 459 66.98 -17.79 79.32
N GLY A 460 67.06 -18.39 78.11
CA GLY A 460 67.09 -19.84 77.83
C GLY A 460 65.78 -20.65 77.97
N PRO A 461 65.79 -21.95 77.59
CA PRO A 461 66.33 -22.56 76.37
C PRO A 461 65.19 -23.02 75.41
N ASP A 462 65.58 -23.35 74.19
CA ASP A 462 64.73 -23.85 73.08
C ASP A 462 63.57 -24.75 73.50
N VAL A 463 62.35 -24.25 73.29
CA VAL A 463 61.20 -25.09 72.93
C VAL A 463 60.54 -24.44 71.71
N ALA A 464 60.70 -25.10 70.58
CA ALA A 464 60.07 -24.72 69.32
C ALA A 464 58.55 -24.57 69.50
N PRO A 465 57.93 -23.43 69.13
CA PRO A 465 56.49 -23.37 68.98
C PRO A 465 56.07 -24.24 67.77
N PRO A 466 54.92 -24.94 67.84
CA PRO A 466 54.48 -25.83 66.77
C PRO A 466 54.24 -25.06 65.48
N PRO A 467 54.41 -25.68 64.29
CA PRO A 467 54.10 -25.02 63.03
C PRO A 467 52.60 -24.69 63.01
N LEU A 468 52.28 -23.41 62.79
CA LEU A 468 50.93 -23.00 62.43
C LEU A 468 50.57 -23.66 61.11
N VAL A 469 49.67 -24.63 61.19
CA VAL A 469 49.03 -25.29 60.05
C VAL A 469 48.28 -24.22 59.27
N ALA A 470 48.78 -23.88 58.09
CA ALA A 470 48.01 -23.18 57.08
C ALA A 470 46.80 -24.05 56.70
N PRO A 471 45.57 -23.52 56.61
CA PRO A 471 44.50 -24.26 55.96
C PRO A 471 44.90 -24.53 54.51
N PRO A 472 44.55 -25.69 53.93
CA PRO A 472 44.91 -25.99 52.55
C PRO A 472 44.28 -24.94 51.64
N VAL A 473 45.14 -24.21 50.91
CA VAL A 473 44.74 -23.55 49.67
C VAL A 473 44.25 -24.67 48.76
N ALA A 474 42.93 -24.73 48.55
CA ALA A 474 42.38 -25.57 47.50
C ALA A 474 43.05 -25.13 46.18
N PRO A 475 43.57 -26.06 45.36
CA PRO A 475 44.10 -25.69 44.06
C PRO A 475 42.94 -25.04 43.28
N VAL A 476 43.09 -23.75 42.98
CA VAL A 476 42.30 -23.13 41.92
C VAL A 476 42.79 -23.78 40.64
N GLU A 477 42.04 -24.78 40.21
CA GLU A 477 42.14 -25.39 38.90
C GLU A 477 42.13 -24.25 37.87
N PRO A 478 43.09 -24.19 36.91
CA PRO A 478 42.95 -23.26 35.81
C PRO A 478 41.60 -23.57 35.12
N PRO A 479 40.82 -22.55 34.70
CA PRO A 479 39.54 -22.82 34.08
C PRO A 479 39.78 -23.78 32.92
N ALA A 480 39.11 -24.94 32.96
CA ALA A 480 39.13 -25.92 31.90
C ALA A 480 38.90 -25.18 30.58
N THR A 481 39.86 -25.35 29.66
CA THR A 481 39.70 -24.93 28.28
C THR A 481 38.40 -25.56 27.78
N PRO A 482 37.40 -24.79 27.33
CA PRO A 482 36.22 -25.40 26.75
C PRO A 482 36.69 -26.24 25.56
N PRO A 483 36.14 -27.46 25.35
CA PRO A 483 36.45 -28.19 24.13
C PRO A 483 36.09 -27.30 22.95
N ALA A 484 36.97 -27.27 21.95
CA ALA A 484 36.73 -26.60 20.68
C ALA A 484 35.37 -27.07 20.14
N VAL A 485 34.37 -26.22 20.30
CA VAL A 485 33.17 -26.30 19.49
C VAL A 485 33.57 -25.59 18.21
N ASP A 486 33.86 -26.38 17.18
CA ASP A 486 33.78 -25.95 15.80
C ASP A 486 32.48 -25.14 15.65
N GLN A 487 32.62 -23.83 15.56
CA GLN A 487 31.56 -23.00 15.01
C GLN A 487 31.65 -23.18 13.50
N PRO A 488 30.70 -23.88 12.86
CA PRO A 488 30.59 -23.79 11.43
C PRO A 488 30.24 -22.33 11.10
N VAL A 489 31.02 -21.81 10.15
CA VAL A 489 30.69 -20.73 9.22
C VAL A 489 29.19 -20.40 9.23
N LEU A 490 28.86 -19.12 9.40
CA LEU A 490 27.53 -18.55 9.13
C LEU A 490 27.16 -18.78 7.67
N ALA A 491 26.73 -20.00 7.35
CA ALA A 491 25.84 -20.29 6.26
C ALA A 491 24.45 -19.81 6.69
N GLN A 492 23.84 -19.00 5.83
CA GLN A 492 22.48 -18.51 5.95
C GLN A 492 21.53 -19.69 6.23
N SER A 493 21.12 -19.85 7.49
CA SER A 493 20.08 -20.80 7.85
C SER A 493 18.73 -20.22 7.47
N THR A 494 18.21 -20.73 6.37
CA THR A 494 16.81 -20.70 5.95
C THR A 494 15.95 -21.45 6.97
N ALA A 495 15.84 -20.94 8.20
CA ALA A 495 14.89 -21.48 9.16
C ALA A 495 13.47 -21.21 8.61
N PRO A 496 12.65 -22.26 8.36
CA PRO A 496 11.29 -22.05 7.86
C PRO A 496 10.50 -21.27 8.90
N VAL A 497 9.89 -20.17 8.47
CA VAL A 497 8.89 -19.39 9.21
C VAL A 497 7.96 -20.37 9.95
N PRO A 498 7.77 -20.25 11.28
CA PRO A 498 6.90 -21.16 12.02
C PRO A 498 5.50 -21.16 11.39
N VAL A 499 5.13 -22.29 10.80
CA VAL A 499 3.89 -22.41 10.06
C VAL A 499 2.72 -22.36 11.05
N PRO A 500 1.70 -21.51 10.85
CA PRO A 500 0.63 -21.32 11.84
C PRO A 500 -0.13 -22.63 12.09
N VAL A 501 -0.06 -23.11 13.34
CA VAL A 501 -0.85 -24.26 13.80
C VAL A 501 -2.33 -23.85 13.84
N LEU A 502 -3.20 -24.69 13.27
CA LEU A 502 -4.63 -24.41 13.19
C LEU A 502 -5.36 -25.00 14.40
N THR A 503 -5.87 -24.15 15.29
CA THR A 503 -6.76 -24.61 16.38
C THR A 503 -8.20 -24.78 15.87
N GLY A 504 -8.97 -25.66 16.52
CA GLY A 504 -10.40 -25.80 16.21
C GLY A 504 -11.18 -24.49 16.37
N ALA A 505 -10.79 -23.64 17.32
CA ALA A 505 -11.37 -22.31 17.52
C ALA A 505 -11.07 -21.35 16.36
N ARG A 506 -9.82 -21.28 15.89
CA ARG A 506 -9.42 -20.46 14.73
C ARG A 506 -10.12 -20.92 13.45
N ALA A 507 -10.16 -22.23 13.21
CA ALA A 507 -10.89 -22.80 12.07
C ALA A 507 -12.40 -22.46 12.11
N ARG A 508 -13.01 -22.51 13.29
CA ARG A 508 -14.43 -22.16 13.49
C ARG A 508 -14.69 -20.68 13.19
N ALA A 509 -13.85 -19.78 13.66
CA ALA A 509 -13.99 -18.34 13.43
C ALA A 509 -13.86 -17.99 11.93
N ALA A 510 -12.82 -18.50 11.27
CA ALA A 510 -12.59 -18.27 9.84
C ALA A 510 -13.72 -18.83 8.97
N LEU A 511 -14.18 -20.06 9.25
CA LEU A 511 -15.29 -20.65 8.50
C LEU A 511 -16.61 -19.89 8.72
N ARG A 512 -16.86 -19.41 9.95
CA ARG A 512 -18.06 -18.59 10.23
C ARG A 512 -18.08 -17.33 9.38
N ALA A 513 -16.97 -16.60 9.29
CA ALA A 513 -16.87 -15.39 8.48
C ALA A 513 -17.18 -15.65 6.99
N VAL A 514 -16.68 -16.76 6.44
CA VAL A 514 -16.98 -17.17 5.05
C VAL A 514 -18.46 -17.50 4.88
N LEU A 515 -19.02 -18.31 5.78
CA LEU A 515 -20.41 -18.78 5.67
C LEU A 515 -21.41 -17.62 5.78
N THR A 516 -21.16 -16.64 6.66
CA THR A 516 -22.00 -15.44 6.79
C THR A 516 -22.01 -14.62 5.49
N ARG A 517 -20.87 -14.51 4.79
CA ARG A 517 -20.78 -13.80 3.50
C ARG A 517 -21.45 -14.54 2.34
N ARG A 518 -21.25 -15.87 2.26
CA ARG A 518 -21.73 -16.69 1.14
C ARG A 518 -23.19 -17.13 1.28
N LEU A 519 -23.71 -17.25 2.49
CA LEU A 519 -25.08 -17.69 2.76
C LEU A 519 -25.92 -16.53 3.30
N ARG A 520 -25.94 -15.39 2.59
CA ARG A 520 -26.78 -14.23 2.97
C ARG A 520 -28.25 -14.65 3.08
N GLY A 521 -28.90 -14.26 4.17
CA GLY A 521 -30.28 -14.66 4.49
C GLY A 521 -30.46 -16.07 5.07
N TRP A 522 -29.38 -16.85 5.28
CA TRP A 522 -29.43 -18.13 5.99
C TRP A 522 -28.87 -17.99 7.41
N ARG A 523 -29.55 -18.57 8.40
CA ARG A 523 -29.10 -18.60 9.78
C ARG A 523 -28.22 -19.83 10.03
N ILE A 524 -26.96 -19.62 10.42
CA ILE A 524 -26.06 -20.71 10.84
C ILE A 524 -26.47 -21.17 12.25
N THR A 525 -27.09 -22.34 12.35
CA THR A 525 -27.61 -22.88 13.62
C THR A 525 -26.66 -23.86 14.30
N GLY A 526 -25.60 -24.30 13.62
CA GLY A 526 -24.55 -25.14 14.22
C GLY A 526 -23.27 -25.06 13.41
N LEU A 527 -22.12 -24.91 14.09
CA LEU A 527 -20.80 -24.88 13.48
C LEU A 527 -19.75 -25.39 14.47
N THR A 528 -19.18 -26.55 14.17
CA THR A 528 -18.12 -27.17 14.97
C THR A 528 -16.91 -27.49 14.11
N CYS A 529 -15.71 -27.29 14.67
CA CYS A 529 -14.45 -27.61 14.02
C CYS A 529 -13.50 -28.26 15.03
N SER A 530 -12.82 -29.32 14.64
CA SER A 530 -11.81 -30.02 15.45
C SER A 530 -10.50 -30.16 14.68
N ALA A 531 -9.38 -29.94 15.38
CA ALA A 531 -8.03 -30.09 14.85
C ALA A 531 -7.18 -30.86 15.86
N LYS A 532 -6.32 -31.77 15.38
CA LYS A 532 -5.32 -32.43 16.23
C LYS A 532 -4.22 -31.43 16.61
N ALA A 533 -3.59 -31.59 17.77
CA ALA A 533 -2.45 -30.77 18.18
C ALA A 533 -1.35 -30.83 17.10
N GLY A 534 -0.79 -29.68 16.73
CA GLY A 534 0.20 -29.56 15.65
C GLY A 534 -0.34 -29.72 14.21
N SER A 535 -1.64 -29.98 14.01
CA SER A 535 -2.21 -30.16 12.68
C SER A 535 -2.34 -28.83 11.92
N ARG A 536 -2.02 -28.87 10.62
CA ARG A 536 -2.33 -27.80 9.66
C ARG A 536 -3.75 -27.90 9.10
N SER A 537 -4.55 -28.85 9.58
CA SER A 537 -5.92 -29.08 9.11
C SER A 537 -6.93 -29.27 10.23
N ALA A 538 -8.15 -28.78 10.00
CA ALA A 538 -9.30 -28.93 10.88
C ALA A 538 -10.48 -29.53 10.12
N SER A 539 -11.19 -30.48 10.75
CA SER A 539 -12.44 -31.03 10.24
C SER A 539 -13.60 -30.22 10.78
N CYS A 540 -14.46 -29.71 9.91
CA CYS A 540 -15.58 -28.85 10.28
C CYS A 540 -16.92 -29.42 9.81
N ARG A 541 -17.97 -29.20 10.62
CA ARG A 541 -19.36 -29.48 10.29
C ARG A 541 -20.20 -28.24 10.54
N PHE A 542 -21.10 -27.91 9.62
CA PHE A 542 -22.06 -26.83 9.84
C PHE A 542 -23.48 -27.19 9.41
N THR A 543 -24.44 -26.50 10.03
CA THR A 543 -25.86 -26.53 9.70
C THR A 543 -26.37 -25.11 9.54
N ALA A 544 -27.09 -24.85 8.44
CA ALA A 544 -27.74 -23.56 8.18
C ALA A 544 -29.22 -23.76 7.84
N ARG A 545 -30.07 -22.82 8.24
CA ARG A 545 -31.54 -22.87 8.03
C ARG A 545 -32.06 -21.58 7.38
N ARG A 546 -33.02 -21.71 6.47
CA ARG A 546 -33.79 -20.60 5.86
C ARG A 546 -35.15 -21.10 5.39
N HIS A 547 -36.25 -20.48 5.84
CA HIS A 547 -37.64 -20.80 5.46
C HIS A 547 -37.94 -22.32 5.36
N GLY A 548 -37.69 -23.08 6.44
CA GLY A 548 -37.93 -24.53 6.49
C GLY A 548 -36.87 -25.41 5.79
N ARG A 549 -35.96 -24.85 4.99
CA ARG A 549 -34.87 -25.58 4.33
C ARG A 549 -33.66 -25.70 5.24
N ILE A 550 -33.03 -26.89 5.26
CA ILE A 550 -31.83 -27.20 6.06
C ILE A 550 -30.67 -27.59 5.14
N ILE A 551 -29.53 -26.92 5.29
CA ILE A 551 -28.25 -27.32 4.69
C ILE A 551 -27.37 -27.93 5.77
N ARG A 552 -26.84 -29.12 5.52
CA ARG A 552 -25.77 -29.73 6.33
C ARG A 552 -24.54 -29.91 5.47
N ALA A 553 -23.39 -29.50 5.99
CA ALA A 553 -22.12 -29.69 5.30
C ALA A 553 -21.04 -30.19 6.24
N THR A 554 -20.10 -30.94 5.67
CA THR A 554 -18.87 -31.37 6.31
C THR A 554 -17.71 -31.08 5.40
N GLY A 555 -16.58 -30.63 5.93
CA GLY A 555 -15.41 -30.35 5.12
C GLY A 555 -14.13 -30.19 5.92
N ARG A 556 -13.03 -30.01 5.20
CA ARG A 556 -11.70 -29.82 5.78
C ARG A 556 -11.21 -28.40 5.49
N LEU A 557 -10.67 -27.76 6.53
CA LEU A 557 -9.93 -26.51 6.44
C LEU A 557 -8.44 -26.82 6.58
N THR A 558 -7.60 -26.14 5.82
CA THR A 558 -6.15 -26.32 5.79
C THR A 558 -5.43 -24.97 5.78
N ALA A 559 -4.46 -24.78 6.66
CA ALA A 559 -3.58 -23.60 6.69
C ALA A 559 -2.62 -23.61 5.50
N SER A 560 -2.53 -22.48 4.79
CA SER A 560 -1.57 -22.28 3.70
C SER A 560 -0.28 -21.65 4.25
N ALA A 561 0.88 -22.21 3.91
CA ALA A 561 2.16 -21.60 4.27
C ALA A 561 2.33 -20.25 3.54
N GLY A 562 2.92 -19.26 4.23
CA GLY A 562 3.39 -18.00 3.64
C GLY A 562 2.38 -16.85 3.54
N THR A 563 1.07 -17.06 3.70
CA THR A 563 0.07 -15.99 3.46
C THR A 563 -0.92 -15.74 4.60
N GLY A 564 -0.78 -16.43 5.74
CA GLY A 564 -1.75 -16.36 6.85
C GLY A 564 -3.18 -16.86 6.49
N ALA A 565 -3.39 -17.39 5.28
CA ALA A 565 -4.73 -17.72 4.77
C ALA A 565 -5.10 -19.20 4.98
N LEU A 566 -6.39 -19.45 5.18
CA LEU A 566 -6.98 -20.79 5.32
C LEU A 566 -7.69 -21.18 4.02
N ARG A 567 -7.29 -22.30 3.42
CA ARG A 567 -8.04 -22.94 2.33
C ARG A 567 -9.14 -23.81 2.91
N TYR A 568 -10.33 -23.80 2.34
CA TYR A 568 -11.42 -24.68 2.74
C TYR A 568 -11.92 -25.50 1.56
N ARG A 569 -12.33 -26.75 1.84
CA ARG A 569 -13.11 -27.60 0.94
C ARG A 569 -14.28 -28.17 1.72
N LEU A 570 -15.50 -27.75 1.38
CA LEU A 570 -16.75 -28.18 2.01
C LEU A 570 -17.52 -29.11 1.05
N SER A 571 -18.06 -30.19 1.59
CA SER A 571 -19.01 -31.05 0.89
C SER A 571 -20.39 -30.81 1.46
N LEU A 572 -21.28 -30.28 0.62
CA LEU A 572 -22.66 -29.99 0.98
C LEU A 572 -23.53 -31.22 0.71
N ARG A 573 -24.46 -31.52 1.63
CA ARG A 573 -25.57 -32.43 1.37
C ARG A 573 -26.88 -31.66 1.48
N ARG A 574 -27.64 -31.62 0.39
CA ARG A 574 -29.02 -31.10 0.37
C ARG A 574 -29.99 -32.27 0.53
N GLY A 575 -30.68 -32.36 1.67
CA GLY A 575 -31.72 -33.38 1.90
C GLY A 575 -31.19 -34.83 1.95
N THR A 576 -32.07 -35.79 1.63
CA THR A 576 -31.81 -37.24 1.62
C THR A 576 -31.25 -37.77 0.29
N SER A 577 -31.19 -36.95 -0.77
CA SER A 577 -30.67 -37.37 -2.08
C SER A 577 -29.16 -37.11 -2.21
N ARG A 578 -28.47 -37.98 -2.96
CA ARG A 578 -26.99 -38.06 -3.08
C ARG A 578 -26.34 -36.93 -3.91
N HIS A 579 -26.98 -35.78 -4.10
CA HIS A 579 -26.31 -34.65 -4.75
C HIS A 579 -25.31 -33.99 -3.80
N ARG A 580 -24.02 -34.22 -4.04
CA ARG A 580 -22.92 -33.55 -3.34
C ARG A 580 -22.40 -32.39 -4.18
N SER A 581 -22.47 -31.18 -3.63
CA SER A 581 -21.79 -30.02 -4.20
C SER A 581 -20.52 -29.75 -3.40
N HIS A 582 -19.41 -29.48 -4.11
CA HIS A 582 -18.13 -29.15 -3.50
C HIS A 582 -17.90 -27.64 -3.56
N TRP A 583 -17.61 -27.03 -2.41
CA TRP A 583 -17.26 -25.62 -2.31
C TRP A 583 -15.81 -25.50 -1.88
N THR A 584 -14.99 -24.84 -2.69
CA THR A 584 -13.59 -24.52 -2.37
C THR A 584 -13.40 -23.01 -2.30
N GLY A 585 -12.47 -22.56 -1.45
CA GLY A 585 -12.11 -21.15 -1.39
C GLY A 585 -11.00 -20.85 -0.39
N ARG A 586 -10.68 -19.57 -0.24
CA ARG A 586 -9.69 -19.05 0.72
C ARG A 586 -10.38 -18.11 1.72
N ALA A 587 -9.95 -18.16 2.98
CA ALA A 587 -10.33 -17.23 4.03
C ALA A 587 -9.05 -16.59 4.58
N THR A 588 -9.04 -15.26 4.67
CA THR A 588 -8.03 -14.50 5.41
C THR A 588 -8.57 -14.22 6.81
N GLY A 589 -7.75 -14.40 7.84
CA GLY A 589 -8.15 -14.23 9.23
C GLY A 589 -6.98 -14.25 10.18
#